data_AF-A0A919L092-F1
#
_entry.id   AF-A0A919L092-F1
#
_cell.length_a   1.000
_cell.length_b   1.000
_cell.length_c   1.000
_cell.angle_alpha   90.00
_cell.angle_beta   90.00
_cell.angle_gamma   90.00
#
_symmetry.space_group_name_H-M   'P 1'
#
loop_
_entity.id
_entity.type
_entity.pdbx_description
1 polymer ?
#
loop_
_entity_poly.entity_id
_entity_poly.type
_entity_poly.pdbx_seq_one_letter_code
_entity_poly.pdbx_strand_id
1 'polypeptide(L)'
;MGTILKGVSRVRWHELRHAYGPAADVPGLLSRIAWGDARTSETALSDLGLSIGELAVFDATVAAVPFLWDLAATTTVNSRAGVIELLQTILEHGNPPRPKVQLEAHQAVLSRRPTADRLADDSDPVVRAAAQDLLAAIDRHPNEPCCQV
;
A
#
# COMPACT_ATOMS: atom_id res chain seq x y z
N MET A 1 11.37 18.70 8.97
CA MET A 1 10.23 18.07 8.28
C MET A 1 10.79 17.04 7.31
N GLY A 2 10.55 15.75 7.55
CA GLY A 2 11.03 14.70 6.66
C GLY A 2 10.21 14.72 5.36
N THR A 3 10.88 14.73 4.23
CA THR A 3 10.24 14.52 2.93
C THR A 3 9.51 13.16 2.95
N ILE A 4 8.22 13.14 2.62
CA ILE A 4 7.44 11.92 2.35
C ILE A 4 7.95 11.32 1.02
N LEU A 5 7.75 10.03 0.78
CA LEU A 5 8.14 9.32 -0.45
C LEU A 5 9.66 9.32 -0.72
N LYS A 6 10.49 9.18 0.31
CA LYS A 6 11.95 9.19 0.14
C LYS A 6 12.40 8.04 -0.75
N GLY A 7 13.08 8.38 -1.84
CA GLY A 7 13.63 7.38 -2.76
C GLY A 7 12.64 6.88 -3.81
N VAL A 8 11.44 7.44 -3.90
CA VAL A 8 10.49 7.11 -4.98
C VAL A 8 11.12 7.27 -6.36
N SER A 9 11.94 8.30 -6.57
CA SER A 9 12.66 8.54 -7.82
C SER A 9 13.83 7.59 -8.10
N ARG A 10 14.27 6.80 -7.10
CA ARG A 10 15.37 5.83 -7.25
C ARG A 10 14.89 4.49 -7.80
N VAL A 11 13.60 4.20 -7.68
CA VAL A 11 12.99 2.99 -8.24
C VAL A 11 12.86 3.18 -9.76
N ARG A 12 13.28 2.17 -10.53
CA ARG A 12 13.16 2.18 -12.00
C ARG A 12 11.75 1.78 -12.42
N TRP A 13 10.78 2.64 -12.14
CA TRP A 13 9.34 2.37 -12.35
C TRP A 13 8.97 1.96 -13.78
N HIS A 14 9.69 2.48 -14.77
CA HIS A 14 9.49 2.13 -16.18
C HIS A 14 9.88 0.67 -16.50
N GLU A 15 10.71 0.02 -15.67
CA GLU A 15 11.05 -1.40 -15.78
C GLU A 15 10.04 -2.30 -15.03
N LEU A 16 9.26 -1.73 -14.11
CA LEU A 16 8.23 -2.44 -13.36
C LEU A 16 6.91 -2.45 -14.14
N ARG A 17 6.08 -3.46 -13.89
CA ARG A 17 4.76 -3.60 -14.52
C ARG A 17 3.66 -3.63 -13.47
N HIS A 18 2.50 -3.10 -13.83
CA HIS A 18 1.23 -3.19 -13.11
C HIS A 18 0.12 -3.70 -14.07
N ALA A 19 -1.15 -3.71 -13.66
CA ALA A 19 -2.27 -4.27 -14.45
C ALA A 19 -2.37 -3.72 -15.89
N TYR A 20 -2.10 -2.43 -16.09
CA TYR A 20 -2.27 -1.74 -17.38
C TYR A 20 -0.98 -1.55 -18.20
N GLY A 21 0.16 -2.15 -17.80
CA GLY A 21 1.44 -1.94 -18.50
C GLY A 21 2.59 -1.48 -17.62
N PRO A 22 3.57 -0.72 -18.16
CA PRO A 22 4.71 -0.19 -17.39
C PRO A 22 4.25 0.80 -16.31
N ALA A 23 4.83 0.72 -15.12
CA ALA A 23 4.40 1.47 -13.93
C ALA A 23 4.97 2.90 -13.84
N ALA A 24 5.26 3.54 -14.97
CA ALA A 24 5.93 4.85 -15.03
C ALA A 24 5.08 6.00 -14.46
N ASP A 25 3.77 5.80 -14.34
CA ASP A 25 2.76 6.71 -13.80
C ASP A 25 2.64 6.65 -12.26
N VAL A 26 3.04 5.53 -11.63
CA VAL A 26 2.94 5.30 -10.18
C VAL A 26 3.59 6.42 -9.33
N PRO A 27 4.78 6.96 -9.66
CA PRO A 27 5.35 8.08 -8.91
C PRO A 27 4.45 9.32 -8.90
N GLY A 28 3.76 9.58 -10.03
CA GLY A 28 2.82 10.68 -10.16
C GLY A 28 1.57 10.46 -9.30
N LEU A 29 1.05 9.24 -9.28
CA LEU A 29 -0.05 8.84 -8.39
C LEU A 29 0.31 9.00 -6.92
N LEU A 30 1.44 8.45 -6.48
CA LEU A 30 1.93 8.58 -5.10
C LEU A 30 2.10 10.05 -4.69
N SER A 31 2.61 10.89 -5.60
CA SER A 31 2.77 12.32 -5.36
C SER A 31 1.44 13.04 -5.20
N ARG A 32 0.44 12.71 -6.03
CA ARG A 32 -0.91 13.27 -5.90
C ARG A 32 -1.58 12.85 -4.60
N ILE A 33 -1.35 11.61 -4.14
CA ILE A 33 -1.85 11.15 -2.83
C ILE A 33 -1.18 11.96 -1.71
N ALA A 34 0.15 12.16 -1.78
CA ALA A 34 0.93 12.84 -0.74
C ALA A 34 0.60 14.33 -0.57
N TRP A 35 0.40 15.05 -1.69
CA TRP A 35 0.34 16.52 -1.70
C TRP A 35 -0.92 17.12 -2.33
N GLY A 36 -1.80 16.30 -2.89
CA GLY A 36 -3.07 16.76 -3.44
C GLY A 36 -4.07 17.16 -2.37
N ASP A 37 -5.06 17.97 -2.76
CA ASP A 37 -6.27 18.16 -1.97
C ASP A 37 -7.04 16.84 -1.78
N ALA A 38 -8.05 16.83 -0.92
CA ALA A 38 -8.79 15.62 -0.58
C ALA A 38 -9.30 14.86 -1.82
N ARG A 39 -9.89 15.56 -2.78
CA ARG A 39 -10.44 14.95 -4.00
C ARG A 39 -9.33 14.40 -4.91
N THR A 40 -8.25 15.15 -5.08
CA THR A 40 -7.11 14.75 -5.89
C THR A 40 -6.40 13.53 -5.28
N SER A 41 -6.26 13.51 -3.96
CA SER A 41 -5.66 12.41 -3.20
C SER A 41 -6.51 11.14 -3.33
N GLU A 42 -7.83 11.25 -3.15
CA GLU A 42 -8.77 10.13 -3.28
C GLU A 42 -8.83 9.56 -4.70
N THR A 43 -8.87 10.43 -5.71
CA THR A 43 -8.87 10.01 -7.13
C THR A 43 -7.57 9.29 -7.47
N ALA A 44 -6.42 9.85 -7.08
CA ALA A 44 -5.13 9.22 -7.32
C ALA A 44 -4.97 7.89 -6.57
N LEU A 45 -5.55 7.77 -5.37
CA LEU A 45 -5.56 6.52 -4.62
C LEU A 45 -6.41 5.46 -5.31
N SER A 46 -7.59 5.83 -5.83
CA SER A 46 -8.46 4.93 -6.59
C SER A 46 -7.76 4.40 -7.84
N ASP A 47 -7.14 5.30 -8.62
CA ASP A 47 -6.37 4.94 -9.81
C ASP A 47 -5.18 4.01 -9.48
N LEU A 48 -4.49 4.29 -8.37
CA LEU A 48 -3.40 3.44 -7.88
C LEU A 48 -3.92 2.06 -7.48
N GLY A 49 -5.02 1.99 -6.74
CA GLY A 49 -5.66 0.74 -6.32
C GLY A 49 -6.03 -0.15 -7.50
N LEU A 50 -6.62 0.42 -8.56
CA LEU A 50 -6.92 -0.31 -9.79
C LEU A 50 -5.66 -0.83 -10.49
N SER A 51 -4.57 -0.08 -10.42
CA SER A 51 -3.32 -0.42 -11.10
C SER A 51 -2.54 -1.53 -10.38
N ILE A 52 -2.41 -1.45 -9.05
CA ILE A 52 -1.53 -2.32 -8.24
C ILE A 52 -2.25 -3.20 -7.22
N GLY A 53 -3.50 -2.90 -6.85
CA GLY A 53 -4.25 -3.56 -5.78
C GLY A 53 -5.01 -4.82 -6.24
N GLU A 54 -5.60 -4.79 -7.43
CA GLU A 54 -6.49 -5.85 -7.93
C GLU A 54 -5.83 -7.23 -8.11
N LEU A 55 -4.50 -7.34 -8.17
CA LEU A 55 -3.83 -8.64 -8.30
C LEU A 55 -2.67 -8.89 -7.33
N ALA A 56 -2.17 -7.89 -6.59
CA ALA A 56 -0.99 -8.01 -5.71
C ALA A 56 0.23 -8.80 -6.27
N VAL A 57 0.33 -8.99 -7.59
CA VAL A 57 1.30 -9.87 -8.28
C VAL A 57 2.39 -9.11 -9.03
N PHE A 58 2.40 -7.80 -8.87
CA PHE A 58 3.18 -6.90 -9.70
C PHE A 58 4.41 -6.43 -8.93
N ASP A 59 5.56 -6.39 -9.61
CA ASP A 59 6.79 -5.84 -9.03
C ASP A 59 6.59 -4.37 -8.60
N ALA A 60 5.67 -3.67 -9.29
CA ALA A 60 5.21 -2.33 -8.90
C ALA A 60 4.46 -2.31 -7.55
N THR A 61 3.67 -3.35 -7.24
CA THR A 61 3.00 -3.48 -5.93
C THR A 61 4.03 -3.59 -4.81
N VAL A 62 5.01 -4.50 -4.95
CA VAL A 62 6.09 -4.69 -3.97
C VAL A 62 6.85 -3.38 -3.76
N ALA A 63 7.21 -2.70 -4.85
CA ALA A 63 7.92 -1.43 -4.80
C ALA A 63 7.09 -0.28 -4.18
N ALA A 64 5.76 -0.32 -4.30
CA ALA A 64 4.86 0.71 -3.78
C ALA A 64 4.64 0.59 -2.26
N VAL A 65 4.65 -0.62 -1.69
CA VAL A 65 4.31 -0.85 -0.26
C VAL A 65 5.08 0.04 0.72
N PRO A 66 6.41 0.23 0.63
CA PRO A 66 7.12 1.13 1.54
C PRO A 66 6.60 2.57 1.49
N PHE A 67 6.19 3.03 0.31
CA PHE A 67 5.65 4.37 0.10
C PHE A 67 4.21 4.51 0.61
N LEU A 68 3.40 3.45 0.48
CA LEU A 68 2.07 3.40 1.10
C LEU A 68 2.16 3.52 2.63
N TRP A 69 3.16 2.87 3.25
CA TRP A 69 3.41 3.05 4.68
C TRP A 69 3.82 4.47 5.06
N ASP A 70 4.69 5.11 4.27
CA ASP A 70 5.07 6.51 4.48
C ASP A 70 3.85 7.44 4.41
N LEU A 71 2.94 7.20 3.45
CA LEU A 71 1.70 7.95 3.28
C LEU A 71 0.75 7.75 4.47
N ALA A 72 0.51 6.50 4.88
CA ALA A 72 -0.36 6.19 6.03
C ALA A 72 0.15 6.81 7.34
N ALA A 73 1.47 6.85 7.53
CA ALA A 73 2.10 7.40 8.73
C ALA A 73 2.14 8.95 8.76
N THR A 74 1.85 9.63 7.64
CA THR A 74 1.98 11.08 7.56
C THR A 74 0.65 11.79 7.76
N THR A 75 0.50 12.51 8.87
CA THR A 75 -0.75 13.18 9.28
C THR A 75 -1.27 14.26 8.33
N THR A 76 -0.43 14.80 7.44
CA THR A 76 -0.84 15.81 6.45
C THR A 76 -1.45 15.21 5.19
N VAL A 77 -1.38 13.89 5.01
CA VAL A 77 -2.01 13.20 3.87
C VAL A 77 -3.51 13.10 4.13
N ASN A 78 -4.33 13.46 3.14
CA ASN A 78 -5.79 13.45 3.28
C ASN A 78 -6.34 12.02 3.30
N SER A 79 -5.92 11.17 2.36
CA SER A 79 -6.49 9.83 2.15
C SER A 79 -5.81 8.72 2.97
N ARG A 80 -5.39 8.99 4.21
CA ARG A 80 -4.64 8.01 5.04
C ARG A 80 -5.41 6.71 5.26
N ALA A 81 -6.69 6.78 5.60
CA ALA A 81 -7.52 5.60 5.81
C ALA A 81 -7.59 4.73 4.56
N GLY A 82 -7.88 5.31 3.39
CA GLY A 82 -7.89 4.58 2.13
C GLY A 82 -6.53 3.98 1.75
N VAL A 83 -5.41 4.63 2.12
CA VAL A 83 -4.07 4.04 1.94
C VAL A 83 -3.89 2.79 2.81
N ILE A 84 -4.43 2.78 4.02
CA ILE A 84 -4.41 1.62 4.93
C ILE A 84 -5.29 0.49 4.37
N GLU A 85 -6.47 0.82 3.85
CA GLU A 85 -7.36 -0.13 3.18
C GLU A 85 -6.71 -0.75 1.94
N LEU A 86 -5.90 0.01 1.19
CA LEU A 86 -5.12 -0.53 0.07
C LEU A 86 -4.03 -1.50 0.55
N LEU A 87 -3.36 -1.23 1.67
CA LEU A 87 -2.41 -2.18 2.28
C LEU A 87 -3.11 -3.47 2.71
N GLN A 88 -4.33 -3.38 3.24
CA GLN A 88 -5.14 -4.55 3.58
C GLN A 88 -5.55 -5.33 2.33
N THR A 89 -6.03 -4.65 1.28
CA THR A 89 -6.39 -5.27 0.00
C THR A 89 -5.23 -6.05 -0.60
N ILE A 90 -4.01 -5.50 -0.53
CA ILE A 90 -2.79 -6.18 -0.99
C ILE A 90 -2.55 -7.46 -0.19
N LEU A 91 -2.80 -7.45 1.12
CA LEU A 91 -2.56 -8.57 2.01
C LEU A 91 -3.59 -9.70 1.89
N GLU A 92 -4.86 -9.35 1.65
CA GLU A 92 -5.97 -10.30 1.55
C GLU A 92 -6.12 -10.90 0.15
N HIS A 93 -5.31 -10.47 -0.82
CA HIS A 93 -5.36 -11.03 -2.17
C HIS A 93 -4.81 -12.46 -2.18
N GLY A 94 -5.58 -13.41 -2.73
CA GLY A 94 -5.21 -14.83 -2.79
C GLY A 94 -5.11 -15.39 -4.21
N ASN A 95 -4.37 -16.49 -4.36
CA ASN A 95 -4.26 -17.29 -5.60
C ASN A 95 -3.69 -16.55 -6.85
N PRO A 96 -2.46 -16.02 -6.77
CA PRO A 96 -1.84 -15.25 -7.85
C PRO A 96 -1.26 -16.13 -8.96
N PRO A 97 -1.20 -15.65 -10.22
CA PRO A 97 -0.36 -16.24 -11.25
C PRO A 97 1.16 -16.19 -10.93
N ARG A 98 1.57 -15.34 -9.97
CA ARG A 98 2.97 -15.17 -9.52
C ARG A 98 3.10 -15.24 -7.99
N PRO A 99 3.15 -16.45 -7.40
CA PRO A 99 3.13 -16.63 -5.94
C PRO A 99 4.31 -16.01 -5.20
N LYS A 100 5.51 -15.98 -5.80
CA LYS A 100 6.69 -15.37 -5.15
C LYS A 100 6.57 -13.86 -4.99
N VAL A 101 6.11 -13.17 -6.04
CA VAL A 101 5.94 -11.70 -6.03
C VAL A 101 4.85 -11.29 -5.04
N GLN A 102 3.76 -12.07 -4.98
CA GLN A 102 2.73 -11.86 -3.97
C GLN A 102 3.29 -12.03 -2.56
N LEU A 103 4.04 -13.11 -2.30
CA LEU A 103 4.64 -13.34 -0.99
C LEU A 103 5.55 -12.17 -0.58
N GLU A 104 6.35 -11.64 -1.51
CA GLU A 104 7.17 -10.45 -1.27
C GLU A 104 6.34 -9.20 -0.94
N ALA A 105 5.21 -8.98 -1.63
CA ALA A 105 4.30 -7.89 -1.34
C ALA A 105 3.68 -8.05 0.07
N HIS A 106 3.19 -9.24 0.40
CA HIS A 106 2.64 -9.56 1.72
C HIS A 106 3.69 -9.36 2.82
N GLN A 107 4.89 -9.89 2.65
CA GLN A 107 6.01 -9.70 3.58
C GLN A 107 6.35 -8.21 3.77
N ALA A 108 6.33 -7.41 2.69
CA ALA A 108 6.55 -5.98 2.79
C ALA A 108 5.48 -5.29 3.65
N VAL A 109 4.21 -5.69 3.54
CA VAL A 109 3.12 -5.19 4.41
C VAL A 109 3.34 -5.64 5.86
N LEU A 110 3.53 -6.95 6.07
CA LEU A 110 3.69 -7.56 7.40
C LEU A 110 4.89 -7.00 8.17
N SER A 111 5.99 -6.69 7.49
CA SER A 111 7.22 -6.14 8.10
C SER A 111 7.01 -4.84 8.88
N ARG A 112 5.88 -4.15 8.62
CA ARG A 112 5.55 -2.85 9.18
C ARG A 112 4.41 -2.91 10.19
N ARG A 113 4.11 -4.08 10.77
CA ARG A 113 3.14 -4.23 11.88
C ARG A 113 3.27 -3.18 13.00
N PRO A 114 4.47 -2.79 13.48
CA PRO A 114 4.60 -1.73 14.49
C PRO A 114 4.12 -0.34 14.03
N THR A 115 4.01 -0.10 12.72
CA THR A 115 3.37 1.10 12.18
C THR A 115 1.86 0.98 12.19
N ALA A 116 1.30 -0.19 11.86
CA ALA A 116 -0.12 -0.48 12.00
C ALA A 116 -0.59 -0.30 13.45
N ASP A 117 0.17 -0.83 14.43
CA ASP A 117 -0.12 -0.67 15.86
C ASP A 117 -0.24 0.81 16.25
N ARG A 118 0.70 1.64 15.81
CA ARG A 118 0.67 3.09 16.08
C ARG A 118 -0.52 3.79 15.41
N LEU A 119 -0.93 3.34 14.23
CA LEU A 119 -2.09 3.89 13.51
C LEU A 119 -3.41 3.45 14.16
N ALA A 120 -3.45 2.31 14.85
CA ALA A 120 -4.60 1.87 15.63
C ALA A 120 -4.83 2.73 16.90
N ASP A 121 -3.87 3.58 17.26
CA ASP A 121 -3.99 4.60 18.31
C ASP A 121 -4.14 6.03 17.72
N ASP A 122 -4.37 6.17 16.41
CA ASP A 122 -4.47 7.49 15.78
C ASP A 122 -5.64 8.31 16.33
N SER A 123 -5.45 9.63 16.40
CA SER A 123 -6.47 10.59 16.79
C SER A 123 -7.67 10.61 15.84
N ASP A 124 -7.45 10.36 14.55
CA ASP A 124 -8.51 10.27 13.56
C ASP A 124 -9.24 8.91 13.69
N PRO A 125 -10.55 8.91 13.99
CA PRO A 125 -11.31 7.68 14.17
C PRO A 125 -11.36 6.80 12.91
N VAL A 126 -11.32 7.40 11.71
CA VAL A 126 -11.38 6.66 10.45
C VAL A 126 -10.05 5.95 10.19
N VAL A 127 -8.92 6.64 10.41
CA VAL A 127 -7.57 6.05 10.32
C VAL A 127 -7.42 4.92 11.33
N ARG A 128 -7.89 5.14 12.57
CA ARG A 128 -7.85 4.14 13.62
C ARG A 128 -8.62 2.88 13.27
N ALA A 129 -9.85 3.01 12.76
CA ALA A 129 -10.66 1.87 12.35
C ALA A 129 -9.99 1.07 11.23
N ALA A 130 -9.53 1.73 10.16
CA ALA A 130 -8.82 1.08 9.06
C ALA A 130 -7.56 0.35 9.53
N ALA A 131 -6.81 0.93 10.48
CA ALA A 131 -5.61 0.30 11.04
C ALA A 131 -5.94 -0.95 11.88
N GLN A 132 -7.05 -0.93 12.62
CA GLN A 132 -7.52 -2.09 13.39
C GLN A 132 -7.94 -3.23 12.45
N ASP A 133 -8.62 -2.92 11.34
CA ASP A 133 -8.98 -3.90 10.33
C ASP A 133 -7.74 -4.51 9.65
N LEU A 134 -6.75 -3.67 9.32
CA LEU A 134 -5.46 -4.14 8.80
C LEU A 134 -4.73 -5.04 9.80
N LEU A 135 -4.70 -4.70 11.09
CA LEU A 135 -4.11 -5.56 12.13
C LEU A 135 -4.83 -6.91 12.23
N ALA A 136 -6.15 -6.92 12.16
CA ALA A 136 -6.92 -8.15 12.13
C ALA A 136 -6.63 -8.99 10.87
N ALA A 137 -6.34 -8.36 9.72
CA ALA A 137 -5.88 -9.07 8.53
C ALA A 137 -4.46 -9.64 8.71
N ILE A 138 -3.53 -8.86 9.27
CA ILE A 138 -2.16 -9.30 9.61
C ILE A 138 -2.18 -10.52 10.54
N ASP A 139 -3.02 -10.50 11.57
CA ASP A 139 -3.11 -11.59 12.54
C ASP A 139 -3.74 -12.88 11.96
N ARG A 140 -4.60 -12.74 10.94
CA ARG A 140 -5.19 -13.88 10.21
C ARG A 140 -4.26 -14.44 9.13
N HIS A 141 -3.35 -13.62 8.60
CA HIS A 141 -2.47 -13.92 7.47
C HIS A 141 -1.67 -15.22 7.55
N PRO A 142 -1.16 -15.66 8.72
CA PRO A 142 -0.45 -16.94 8.83
C PRO A 142 -1.27 -18.17 8.38
N ASN A 143 -2.59 -18.05 8.29
CA ASN A 143 -3.48 -19.12 7.83
C ASN A 143 -3.71 -19.10 6.31
N GLU A 144 -3.15 -18.13 5.58
CA GLU A 144 -3.34 -18.04 4.14
C GLU A 144 -2.50 -19.05 3.35
N PRO A 145 -3.00 -19.52 2.19
CA PRO A 145 -2.29 -20.50 1.36
C PRO A 145 -0.89 -20.04 0.92
N CYS A 146 -0.66 -18.73 0.81
CA CYS A 146 0.64 -18.17 0.41
C CYS A 146 1.74 -18.40 1.47
N CYS A 147 1.37 -18.59 2.74
CA CYS A 147 2.29 -18.77 3.87
C CYS A 147 2.45 -20.23 4.32
N GLN A 148 1.67 -21.16 3.77
CA GLN A 148 1.68 -22.59 4.13
C GLN A 148 2.69 -23.42 3.32
N VAL A 149 3.56 -22.76 2.56
CA VAL A 149 4.48 -23.38 1.58
C VAL A 149 5.87 -23.60 2.18
#